data_AF-A0A6G0MMJ1-F1
#
_entry.id   AF-A0A6G0MMJ1-F1
#
_cell.length_a   1.000
_cell.length_b   1.000
_cell.length_c   1.000
_cell.angle_alpha   90.00
_cell.angle_beta   90.00
_cell.angle_gamma   90.00
#
_symmetry.space_group_name_H-M   'P 1'
#
loop_
_entity.id
_entity.type
_entity.pdbx_description
1 polymer ?
#
loop_
_entity_poly.entity_id
_entity_poly.type
_entity_poly.pdbx_seq_one_letter_code
_entity_poly.pdbx_strand_id
1 'polypeptide(L)'
;MSDTRDDMLAKLKTFLEQENKPSTPDGLTTAARRTLIEFWGEMRGLLAVNDASRGLDQLDNMASALIEARGRAAATLRDSILILPSPSRQSSTVGALPHPSFTSDAVPKKRAAAAAPAKAS
;
A
#
# COMPACT_ATOMS: atom_id res chain seq x y z
N MET A 1 27.69 54.22 6.09
CA MET A 1 26.86 53.06 6.47
C MET A 1 26.52 52.19 5.24
N SER A 2 27.48 51.95 4.33
CA SER A 2 27.30 51.08 3.14
C SER A 2 27.83 49.67 3.39
N ASP A 3 28.98 49.56 4.07
CA ASP A 3 29.66 48.29 4.34
C ASP A 3 28.77 47.23 5.01
N THR A 4 27.89 47.64 5.92
CA THR A 4 27.00 46.72 6.63
C THR A 4 25.94 46.10 5.71
N ARG A 5 25.49 46.83 4.68
CA ARG A 5 24.50 46.35 3.71
C ARG A 5 25.14 45.36 2.74
N ASP A 6 26.35 45.67 2.29
CA ASP A 6 27.11 44.83 1.36
C ASP A 6 27.54 43.51 2.05
N ASP A 7 27.90 43.55 3.34
CA ASP A 7 28.18 42.34 4.14
C ASP A 7 26.93 41.46 4.32
N MET A 8 25.76 42.06 4.54
CA MET A 8 24.50 41.31 4.63
C MET A 8 24.10 40.67 3.30
N LEU A 9 24.29 41.37 2.18
CA LEU A 9 24.04 40.83 0.84
C LEU A 9 25.01 39.70 0.49
N ALA A 10 26.28 39.85 0.84
CA ALA A 10 27.29 38.81 0.66
C ALA A 10 26.91 37.55 1.45
N LYS A 11 26.50 37.71 2.72
CA LYS A 11 25.99 36.59 3.56
C LYS A 11 24.75 35.94 2.97
N LEU A 12 23.75 36.70 2.54
CA LEU A 12 22.55 36.15 1.90
C LEU A 12 22.90 35.35 0.64
N LYS A 13 23.83 35.85 -0.16
CA LYS A 13 24.31 35.15 -1.36
C LYS A 13 25.07 33.87 -1.01
N THR A 14 25.90 33.87 0.03
CA THR A 14 26.57 32.65 0.51
C THR A 14 25.60 31.66 1.11
N PHE A 15 24.57 32.12 1.83
CA PHE A 15 23.49 31.26 2.33
C PHE A 15 22.72 30.61 1.20
N LEU A 16 22.33 31.38 0.18
CA LEU A 16 21.65 30.85 -1.01
C LEU A 16 22.56 29.90 -1.80
N GLU A 17 23.85 30.17 -1.92
CA GLU A 17 24.80 29.25 -2.56
C GLU A 17 25.05 27.99 -1.73
N GLN A 18 25.00 28.06 -0.39
CA GLN A 18 25.07 26.90 0.50
C GLN A 18 23.78 26.07 0.48
N GLU A 19 22.63 26.72 0.36
CA GLU A 19 21.32 26.05 0.24
C GLU A 19 21.15 25.42 -1.16
N ASN A 20 21.69 26.08 -2.19
CA ASN A 20 21.69 25.60 -3.57
C ASN A 20 22.86 24.66 -3.88
N LYS A 21 23.83 24.52 -2.97
CA LYS A 21 24.83 23.46 -3.00
C LYS A 21 24.13 22.19 -2.51
N PRO A 22 23.90 21.18 -3.37
CA PRO A 22 23.34 19.92 -2.91
C PRO A 22 24.27 19.38 -1.82
N SER A 23 23.81 19.42 -0.58
CA SER A 23 24.50 18.84 0.57
C SER A 23 24.28 17.33 0.53
N THR A 24 24.84 16.68 -0.48
CA THR A 24 25.08 15.23 -0.56
C THR A 24 25.94 14.97 -1.80
N PRO A 25 27.09 14.29 -1.68
CA PRO A 25 27.72 13.70 -2.84
C PRO A 25 26.81 12.59 -3.37
N ASP A 26 26.58 12.62 -4.67
CA ASP A 26 25.86 11.62 -5.48
C ASP A 26 24.36 11.44 -5.21
N GLY A 27 23.57 12.07 -6.08
CA GLY A 27 22.30 11.47 -6.48
C GLY A 27 22.55 10.03 -6.94
N LEU A 28 21.60 9.15 -6.65
CA LEU A 28 21.68 7.71 -6.92
C LEU A 28 22.28 7.41 -8.30
N THR A 29 23.29 6.53 -8.40
CA THR A 29 23.91 6.23 -9.71
C THR A 29 22.87 5.69 -10.71
N THR A 30 23.10 5.86 -12.01
CA THR A 30 22.16 5.38 -13.05
C THR A 30 21.87 3.87 -12.94
N ALA A 31 22.87 3.08 -12.54
CA ALA A 31 22.71 1.66 -12.28
C ALA A 31 21.79 1.40 -11.07
N ALA A 32 22.04 2.08 -9.95
CA ALA A 32 21.20 1.95 -8.75
C ALA A 32 19.77 2.43 -8.99
N ARG A 33 19.55 3.50 -9.79
CA ARG A 33 18.21 3.92 -10.23
C ARG A 33 17.50 2.82 -10.99
N ARG A 34 18.19 2.15 -11.92
CA ARG A 34 17.62 1.04 -12.69
C ARG A 34 17.19 -0.11 -11.78
N THR A 35 18.04 -0.52 -10.85
CA THR A 35 17.72 -1.58 -9.89
C THR A 35 16.49 -1.25 -9.04
N LEU A 36 16.33 0.00 -8.59
CA LEU A 36 15.14 0.41 -7.85
C LEU A 36 13.87 0.41 -8.71
N ILE A 37 13.98 0.78 -10.00
CA ILE A 37 12.85 0.72 -10.93
C ILE A 37 12.41 -0.73 -11.15
N GLU A 38 13.36 -1.65 -11.37
CA GLU A 38 13.09 -3.08 -11.52
C GLU A 38 12.43 -3.66 -10.26
N PHE A 39 13.01 -3.38 -9.08
CA PHE A 39 12.44 -3.76 -7.79
C PHE A 39 11.01 -3.24 -7.61
N TRP A 40 10.76 -1.96 -7.91
CA TRP A 40 9.41 -1.39 -7.83
C TRP A 40 8.44 -2.08 -8.80
N GLY A 41 8.89 -2.40 -10.01
CA GLY A 41 8.08 -3.13 -10.99
C GLY A 41 7.60 -4.48 -10.47
N GLU A 42 8.50 -5.27 -9.88
CA GLU A 42 8.17 -6.57 -9.28
C GLU A 42 7.21 -6.41 -8.09
N MET A 43 7.52 -5.49 -7.17
CA MET A 43 6.68 -5.18 -6.01
C MET A 43 5.28 -4.73 -6.42
N ARG A 44 5.17 -3.85 -7.43
CA ARG A 44 3.90 -3.38 -7.98
C ARG A 44 3.08 -4.53 -8.52
N GLY A 45 3.71 -5.47 -9.23
CA GLY A 45 3.04 -6.68 -9.72
C GLY A 45 2.42 -7.49 -8.59
N LEU A 46 3.13 -7.67 -7.48
CA LEU A 46 2.64 -8.39 -6.30
C LEU A 46 1.46 -7.67 -5.62
N LEU A 47 1.52 -6.34 -5.50
CA LEU A 47 0.45 -5.53 -4.89
C LEU A 47 -0.80 -5.47 -5.76
N ALA A 48 -0.64 -5.58 -7.09
CA ALA A 48 -1.72 -5.54 -8.07
C ALA A 48 -2.34 -6.91 -8.38
N VAL A 49 -1.92 -8.00 -7.72
CA VAL A 49 -2.51 -9.35 -7.90
C VAL A 49 -4.02 -9.38 -7.66
N ASN A 50 -4.53 -8.44 -6.86
CA ASN A 50 -5.95 -8.24 -6.66
C ASN A 50 -6.41 -6.91 -7.27
N ASP A 51 -7.22 -7.00 -8.33
CA ASP A 51 -7.75 -5.83 -9.06
C ASP A 51 -8.66 -4.93 -8.21
N ALA A 52 -9.17 -5.43 -7.07
CA ALA A 52 -9.95 -4.64 -6.13
C ALA A 52 -9.07 -3.85 -5.14
N SER A 53 -7.74 -4.01 -5.17
CA SER A 53 -6.79 -3.11 -4.48
C SER A 53 -6.87 -1.69 -5.08
N ARG A 54 -6.68 -0.65 -4.25
CA ARG A 54 -6.83 0.76 -4.66
C ARG A 54 -5.70 1.62 -4.09
N GLY A 55 -5.34 2.68 -4.81
CA GLY A 55 -4.31 3.66 -4.39
C GLY A 55 -2.87 3.30 -4.80
N LEU A 56 -2.69 2.37 -5.73
CA LEU A 56 -1.36 1.97 -6.22
C LEU A 56 -0.63 3.11 -6.96
N ASP A 57 -1.38 4.01 -7.60
CA ASP A 57 -0.88 5.21 -8.26
C ASP A 57 -0.17 6.16 -7.28
N GLN A 58 -0.62 6.23 -6.03
CA GLN A 58 0.06 7.03 -5.00
C GLN A 58 1.37 6.40 -4.56
N LEU A 59 1.42 5.07 -4.49
CA LEU A 59 2.66 4.35 -4.23
C LEU A 59 3.64 4.48 -5.40
N ASP A 60 3.16 4.50 -6.64
CA ASP A 60 4.00 4.76 -7.81
C ASP A 60 4.64 6.15 -7.75
N ASN A 61 3.84 7.17 -7.44
CA ASN A 61 4.32 8.54 -7.27
C ASN A 61 5.33 8.64 -6.11
N MET A 62 5.11 7.90 -5.02
CA MET A 62 6.03 7.81 -3.89
C MET A 62 7.36 7.18 -4.32
N ALA A 63 7.31 6.02 -4.99
CA ALA A 63 8.49 5.30 -5.46
C ALA A 63 9.29 6.15 -6.45
N SER A 64 8.62 6.83 -7.38
CA SER A 64 9.26 7.78 -8.30
C SER A 64 9.98 8.90 -7.54
N ALA A 65 9.32 9.53 -6.57
CA ALA A 65 9.92 10.60 -5.77
C ALA A 65 11.13 10.14 -4.93
N LEU A 66 11.12 8.89 -4.45
CA LEU A 66 12.26 8.27 -3.75
C LEU A 66 13.44 8.01 -4.70
N ILE A 67 13.18 7.45 -5.88
CA ILE A 67 14.21 7.14 -6.89
C ILE A 67 14.87 8.43 -7.41
N GLU A 68 14.09 9.50 -7.56
CA GLU A 68 14.57 10.81 -7.98
C GLU A 68 15.18 11.64 -6.83
N ALA A 69 15.23 11.11 -5.60
CA ALA A 69 15.73 11.79 -4.40
C ALA A 69 15.12 13.19 -4.17
N ARG A 70 13.84 13.37 -4.53
CA ARG A 70 13.19 14.69 -4.53
C ARG A 70 12.74 15.19 -3.15
N GLY A 71 12.97 14.42 -2.09
CA GLY A 71 12.54 14.76 -0.71
C GLY A 71 11.03 14.92 -0.52
N ARG A 72 10.21 14.52 -1.50
CA ARG A 72 8.75 14.75 -1.54
C ARG A 72 7.92 13.47 -1.44
N ALA A 73 8.55 12.33 -1.18
CA ALA A 73 7.88 11.02 -1.19
C ALA A 73 6.70 10.94 -0.21
N ALA A 74 6.83 11.46 1.01
CA ALA A 74 5.74 11.43 1.98
C ALA A 74 4.50 12.22 1.52
N ALA A 75 4.69 13.30 0.74
CA ALA A 75 3.60 14.16 0.29
C ALA A 75 2.75 13.55 -0.84
N THR A 76 3.16 12.40 -1.40
CA THR A 76 2.40 11.67 -2.42
C THR A 76 1.34 10.75 -1.83
N LEU A 77 1.44 10.43 -0.53
CA LEU A 77 0.45 9.64 0.21
C LEU A 77 -0.66 10.56 0.72
N ARG A 78 -1.71 10.73 -0.09
CA ARG A 78 -2.78 11.70 0.19
C ARG A 78 -4.07 11.03 0.62
N ASP A 79 -4.37 9.86 0.07
CA ASP A 79 -5.59 9.12 0.33
C ASP A 79 -5.30 7.75 0.93
N SER A 80 -6.36 7.06 1.35
CA SER A 80 -6.25 5.70 1.84
C SER A 80 -5.86 4.73 0.72
N ILE A 81 -4.87 3.89 1.01
CA ILE A 81 -4.42 2.81 0.15
C ILE A 81 -4.96 1.50 0.71
N LEU A 82 -5.67 0.75 -0.11
CA LEU A 82 -6.23 -0.54 0.26
C LEU A 82 -5.54 -1.63 -0.56
N ILE A 83 -4.76 -2.48 0.11
CA ILE A 83 -4.14 -3.64 -0.50
C ILE A 83 -4.88 -4.87 -0.03
N LEU A 84 -5.45 -5.60 -1.00
CA LEU A 84 -6.17 -6.83 -0.75
C LEU A 84 -5.28 -8.05 -0.97
N PRO A 85 -5.47 -9.14 -0.20
CA PRO A 85 -4.76 -10.39 -0.45
C PRO A 85 -5.18 -10.99 -1.79
N SER A 86 -4.45 -12.01 -2.27
CA SER A 86 -4.78 -12.64 -3.55
C SER A 86 -6.23 -13.10 -3.62
N PRO A 87 -6.91 -12.96 -4.78
CA PRO A 87 -8.32 -13.34 -4.92
C PRO A 87 -8.62 -14.77 -4.47
N SER A 88 -7.71 -15.71 -4.75
CA SER A 88 -7.84 -17.11 -4.30
C SER A 88 -7.91 -17.22 -2.77
N ARG A 89 -7.12 -16.43 -2.03
CA ARG A 89 -7.17 -16.41 -0.55
C ARG A 89 -8.43 -15.72 -0.03
N GLN A 90 -8.94 -14.70 -0.73
CA GLN A 90 -10.23 -14.07 -0.38
C GLN A 90 -11.42 -15.00 -0.63
N SER A 91 -11.36 -15.86 -1.66
CA SER A 91 -12.41 -16.85 -1.90
C SER A 91 -12.44 -17.95 -0.84
N SER A 92 -11.34 -18.16 -0.10
CA SER A 92 -11.27 -19.12 1.01
C SER A 92 -11.85 -18.58 2.32
N THR A 93 -12.03 -17.26 2.47
CA THR A 93 -12.86 -16.70 3.55
C THR A 93 -14.32 -17.00 3.23
N VAL A 94 -14.78 -18.10 3.83
CA VAL A 94 -16.16 -18.61 3.82
C VAL A 94 -17.14 -17.45 3.90
N GLY A 95 -18.16 -17.48 3.02
CA GLY A 95 -19.14 -16.42 2.82
C GLY A 95 -19.81 -15.93 4.11
N ALA A 96 -20.50 -14.79 3.99
CA ALA A 96 -21.11 -14.09 5.11
C ALA A 96 -21.78 -15.06 6.10
N LEU A 97 -21.40 -14.95 7.39
CA LEU A 97 -22.03 -15.73 8.44
C LEU A 97 -23.55 -15.50 8.36
N PRO A 98 -24.37 -16.57 8.35
CA PRO A 98 -25.79 -16.43 8.22
C PRO A 98 -26.35 -15.60 9.38
N HIS A 99 -27.12 -14.57 9.06
CA HIS A 99 -27.75 -13.72 10.07
C HIS A 99 -29.00 -14.43 10.62
N PRO A 100 -29.24 -14.43 11.94
CA PRO A 100 -30.40 -15.11 12.54
C PRO A 100 -31.75 -14.69 11.94
N SER A 101 -31.91 -13.41 11.57
CA SER A 101 -33.14 -12.92 10.92
C SER A 101 -33.37 -13.43 9.49
N PHE A 102 -32.35 -14.02 8.86
CA PHE A 102 -32.42 -14.56 7.49
C PHE A 102 -32.27 -16.09 7.45
N THR A 103 -32.05 -16.74 8.58
CA THR A 103 -32.14 -18.20 8.72
C THR A 103 -33.59 -18.56 9.03
N SER A 104 -34.32 -19.09 8.04
CA SER A 104 -35.65 -19.66 8.29
C SER A 104 -35.51 -20.85 9.25
N ASP A 105 -36.27 -20.85 10.35
CA ASP A 105 -36.48 -21.99 11.24
C ASP A 105 -37.25 -23.11 10.50
N ALA A 106 -36.69 -23.66 9.43
CA ALA A 106 -37.17 -24.89 8.84
C ALA A 106 -36.58 -26.07 9.63
N VAL A 107 -36.96 -26.20 10.89
CA VAL A 107 -36.81 -27.44 11.64
C VAL A 107 -37.71 -28.48 10.96
N PRO A 108 -37.20 -29.57 10.36
CA PRO A 108 -38.06 -30.71 10.10
C PRO A 108 -38.33 -31.34 11.46
N LYS A 109 -39.51 -31.08 12.03
CA LYS A 109 -40.07 -31.90 13.12
C LYS A 109 -40.26 -33.32 12.55
N LYS A 110 -39.21 -34.15 12.57
CA LYS A 110 -39.36 -35.57 12.35
C LYS A 110 -39.97 -36.15 13.62
N ARG A 111 -41.30 -36.25 13.58
CA ARG A 111 -42.17 -36.91 14.56
C ARG A 111 -41.50 -38.18 15.07
N ALA A 112 -41.34 -38.28 16.38
CA ALA A 112 -40.98 -39.53 17.03
C ALA A 112 -42.00 -40.61 16.63
N ALA A 113 -41.52 -41.72 16.08
CA ALA A 113 -42.27 -42.96 15.94
C ALA A 113 -41.38 -44.09 16.49
N ALA A 114 -42.00 -44.88 17.35
CA ALA A 114 -41.39 -45.76 18.34
C ALA A 114 -40.72 -47.02 17.77
N ALA A 115 -39.67 -47.45 18.50
CA ALA A 115 -39.21 -48.82 18.81
C ALA A 115 -39.46 -50.01 17.84
N ALA A 116 -38.34 -50.53 17.31
CA ALA A 116 -37.81 -51.93 17.33
C ALA A 116 -38.67 -53.13 16.78
N PRO A 117 -38.09 -54.33 16.48
CA PRO A 117 -36.71 -54.80 16.69
C PRO A 117 -36.03 -55.52 15.50
N ALA A 118 -34.76 -55.85 15.74
CA ALA A 118 -33.83 -56.62 14.90
C ALA A 118 -34.26 -58.07 14.64
N LYS A 119 -33.83 -58.62 13.49
CA LYS A 119 -33.55 -60.06 13.34
C LYS A 119 -32.27 -60.28 12.53
N ALA A 120 -31.38 -61.05 13.15
CA ALA A 120 -30.24 -61.71 12.55
C ALA A 120 -30.70 -62.83 11.61
N SER A 121 -29.90 -63.09 10.58
CA SER A 121 -29.58 -64.45 10.13
C SER A 121 -28.29 -64.44 9.32
#